data_AF-A0A2U3QHW9-F1
#
_entry.id   AF-A0A2U3QHW9-F1
#
_cell.length_a   1.000
_cell.length_b   1.000
_cell.length_c   1.000
_cell.angle_alpha   90.00
_cell.angle_beta   90.00
_cell.angle_gamma   90.00
#
_symmetry.space_group_name_H-M   'P 1'
#
loop_
_entity.id
_entity.type
_entity.pdbx_description
1 polymer ?
#
loop_
_entity_poly.entity_id
_entity_poly.type
_entity_poly.pdbx_seq_one_letter_code
_entity_poly.pdbx_strand_id
1 'polypeptide(L)' 'MVQWFKTMTTNEYIRGINEHEWEPFNGKLWQRNYYEHVIRDDWELKSIREYIRYNPQKWDEDEENPKTGMASRCML' A
#
# COMPACT_ATOMS: atom_id res chain seq x y z
N MET A 1 -4.89 -13.01 8.98
CA MET A 1 -6.10 -12.30 8.52
C MET A 1 -5.81 -11.42 7.30
N VAL A 2 -4.89 -10.45 7.40
CA VAL A 2 -4.57 -9.50 6.30
C VAL A 2 -4.08 -10.18 5.02
N GLN A 3 -3.31 -11.28 5.10
CA GLN A 3 -2.87 -12.03 3.91
C GLN A 3 -4.06 -12.54 3.08
N TRP A 4 -5.04 -13.18 3.72
CA TRP A 4 -6.26 -13.65 3.04
C TRP A 4 -7.06 -12.49 2.44
N PHE A 5 -7.18 -11.38 3.17
CA PHE A 5 -7.85 -10.17 2.67
C PHE A 5 -7.18 -9.62 1.41
N LYS A 6 -5.84 -9.50 1.40
CA LYS A 6 -5.08 -9.07 0.22
C LYS A 6 -5.31 -10.02 -0.96
N THR A 7 -5.36 -11.34 -0.73
CA THR A 7 -5.66 -12.33 -1.77
C THR A 7 -7.06 -12.15 -2.35
N MET A 8 -8.08 -12.12 -1.49
CA MET A 8 -9.48 -12.01 -1.93
C MET A 8 -9.72 -10.74 -2.72
N THR A 9 -9.27 -9.59 -2.21
CA THR A 9 -9.45 -8.30 -2.88
C THR A 9 -8.68 -8.21 -4.20
N THR A 10 -7.50 -8.84 -4.29
CA THR A 10 -6.77 -8.91 -5.56
C THR A 10 -7.53 -9.73 -6.60
N ASN A 11 -8.08 -10.87 -6.21
CA ASN A 11 -8.86 -11.72 -7.13
C ASN A 11 -10.13 -11.01 -7.62
N GLU A 12 -10.84 -10.33 -6.71
CA GLU A 12 -12.00 -9.51 -7.06
C GLU A 12 -11.64 -8.37 -8.01
N TYR A 13 -10.49 -7.69 -7.78
CA TYR A 13 -10.02 -6.64 -8.68
C TYR A 13 -9.67 -7.19 -10.07
N ILE A 14 -9.01 -8.35 -10.14
CA ILE A 14 -8.72 -9.03 -11.41
C ILE A 14 -10.00 -9.38 -12.15
N ARG A 15 -11.05 -9.82 -11.44
CA ARG A 15 -12.35 -10.06 -12.05
C ARG A 15 -12.94 -8.79 -12.63
N GLY A 16 -12.87 -7.67 -11.91
CA GLY A 16 -13.33 -6.36 -12.39
C GLY A 16 -12.57 -5.86 -13.63
N ILE A 17 -11.27 -6.14 -13.76
CA ILE A 17 -10.51 -5.86 -14.99
C ILE A 17 -11.13 -6.63 -16.17
N ASN A 18 -11.42 -7.92 -15.99
CA ASN A 18 -11.92 -8.79 -17.06
C ASN A 18 -13.38 -8.54 -17.43
N GLU A 19 -14.22 -8.18 -16.46
CA GLU A 19 -15.67 -8.10 -16.63
C GLU A 19 -16.19 -6.67 -16.75
N HIS A 20 -15.47 -5.68 -16.17
CA HIS A 20 -15.97 -4.31 -15.98
C HIS A 20 -14.96 -3.25 -16.48
N GLU A 21 -13.97 -3.66 -17.27
CA GLU A 21 -12.98 -2.77 -17.90
C GLU A 21 -12.21 -1.88 -16.90
N TRP A 22 -11.95 -2.40 -15.69
CA TRP A 22 -11.11 -1.67 -14.73
C TRP A 22 -9.66 -1.58 -15.22
N GLU A 23 -9.00 -0.49 -14.85
CA GLU A 23 -7.59 -0.25 -15.19
C GLU A 23 -6.70 -1.38 -14.63
N PRO A 24 -5.88 -2.03 -15.48
CA PRO A 24 -4.95 -3.06 -15.04
C PRO A 24 -3.80 -2.46 -14.23
N PHE A 25 -3.26 -3.23 -13.30
CA PHE A 25 -2.11 -2.84 -12.48
C PHE A 25 -0.87 -3.65 -12.87
N ASN A 26 0.30 -3.04 -12.73
CA ASN A 26 1.58 -3.69 -13.01
C ASN A 26 2.12 -4.39 -11.76
N GLY A 27 2.39 -5.69 -11.88
CA GLY A 27 3.03 -6.47 -10.82
C GLY A 27 2.09 -6.82 -9.66
N LYS A 28 2.18 -6.08 -8.55
CA LYS A 28 1.44 -6.39 -7.31
C LYS A 28 0.53 -5.23 -6.93
N LEU A 29 -0.74 -5.55 -6.67
CA LEU A 29 -1.73 -4.57 -6.21
C LEU A 29 -1.42 -4.04 -4.80
N TRP A 30 -0.91 -4.90 -3.92
CA TRP A 30 -0.62 -4.56 -2.53
C TRP A 30 0.90 -4.53 -2.27
N GLN A 31 1.31 -3.61 -1.39
CA GLN A 31 2.66 -3.66 -0.80
C GLN A 31 2.87 -4.93 0.04
N ARG A 32 4.14 -5.34 0.21
CA ARG A 32 4.51 -6.57 0.94
C ARG A 32 4.08 -6.50 2.40
N ASN A 33 4.41 -5.40 3.07
CA ASN A 33 4.12 -5.17 4.47
C ASN A 33 2.71 -4.60 4.65
N TYR A 34 2.25 -4.51 5.89
CA TYR A 34 1.05 -3.77 6.25
C TYR A 34 1.27 -3.11 7.61
N TYR A 35 0.71 -1.93 7.80
CA TYR A 35 0.74 -1.22 9.06
C TYR A 35 -0.55 -1.51 9.84
N GLU A 36 -0.42 -1.83 11.11
CA GLU A 36 -1.53 -2.07 12.03
C GLU A 36 -1.30 -1.26 13.30
N HIS A 37 -2.30 -0.46 13.69
CA HIS A 37 -2.28 0.32 14.91
C HIS A 37 -3.70 0.49 15.45
N VAL A 38 -3.89 0.26 16.75
CA VAL A 38 -5.18 0.48 17.42
C VAL A 38 -5.24 1.92 17.89
N ILE A 39 -6.18 2.68 17.37
CA ILE A 39 -6.39 4.10 17.73
C ILE A 39 -7.04 4.18 19.11
N ARG A 40 -6.37 4.82 20.06
CA ARG A 40 -6.84 4.92 21.47
C ARG A 40 -7.27 6.31 21.88
N ASP A 41 -6.89 7.33 21.11
CA ASP A 41 -7.24 8.72 21.38
C ASP A 41 -7.35 9.56 20.10
N ASP A 42 -7.82 10.80 20.27
CA ASP A 42 -8.04 11.75 19.17
C ASP A 42 -6.74 12.24 18.53
N TRP A 43 -5.63 12.24 19.27
CA TRP A 43 -4.34 12.68 18.75
C TRP A 43 -3.75 11.64 17.79
N GLU A 44 -3.84 10.36 18.12
CA GLU A 44 -3.50 9.26 17.21
C GLU A 44 -4.37 9.29 15.95
N LEU A 45 -5.68 9.49 16.12
CA LEU A 45 -6.60 9.61 14.98
C LEU A 45 -6.22 10.76 14.05
N LYS A 46 -5.89 11.92 14.62
CA LYS A 46 -5.46 13.10 13.86
C LYS A 46 -4.17 12.79 13.10
N SER A 47 -3.18 12.20 13.77
CA SER A 47 -1.90 11.85 13.17
C SER A 47 -2.03 10.87 11.99
N ILE A 48 -2.86 9.83 12.13
CA ILE A 48 -3.11 8.87 11.04
C ILE A 48 -3.81 9.53 9.85
N ARG A 49 -4.77 10.43 10.11
CA ARG A 49 -5.44 11.19 9.03
C ARG A 49 -4.47 12.10 8.29
N GLU A 50 -3.58 12.77 9.01
CA GLU A 50 -2.53 13.58 8.41
C GLU A 50 -1.57 12.72 7.59
N TYR A 51 -1.14 11.56 8.10
CA TYR A 51 -0.34 10.61 7.35
C TYR A 51 -1.00 10.21 6.03
N ILE A 52 -2.26 9.73 6.06
CA ILE A 52 -2.98 9.31 4.85
C ILE A 52 -3.08 10.47 3.83
N ARG A 53 -3.34 11.69 4.31
CA ARG A 53 -3.47 12.86 3.45
C ARG A 53 -2.15 13.26 2.79
N TYR A 54 -1.06 13.24 3.54
CA TYR A 54 0.23 13.76 3.07
C TYR A 54 1.16 12.69 2.49
N ASN A 55 0.88 11.40 2.71
CA ASN A 55 1.71 10.30 2.20
C ASN A 55 1.94 10.37 0.68
N PRO A 56 0.93 10.64 -0.18
CA PRO A 56 1.17 10.75 -1.62
C PRO A 56 2.17 11.85 -2.00
N GLN A 57 2.23 12.93 -1.23
CA GLN A 57 3.16 14.04 -1.46
C GLN A 57 4.58 13.70 -1.01
N LYS A 58 4.71 12.83 0.00
CA LYS A 58 5.99 12.41 0.57
C LYS A 58 6.50 11.09 -0.01
N TRP A 59 5.78 10.49 -0.96
CA TRP A 59 6.05 9.15 -1.44
C TRP A 59 7.44 9.00 -2.07
N ASP A 60 7.92 10.03 -2.79
CA ASP A 60 9.24 9.97 -3.43
C ASP A 60 10.40 9.97 -2.42
N GLU A 61 10.16 10.40 -1.18
CA GLU A 61 11.13 10.40 -0.08
C GLU A 61 10.98 9.17 0.84
N ASP A 62 9.95 8.35 0.62
CA ASP A 62 9.61 7.22 1.49
C ASP A 62 10.56 6.02 1.26
N GLU A 63 11.00 5.39 2.34
CA GLU A 63 11.89 4.21 2.30
C GLU A 63 11.21 2.98 1.67
N GLU A 64 9.88 2.86 1.80
CA GLU A 64 9.09 1.79 1.21
C GLU A 64 8.76 2.05 -0.26
N ASN A 65 9.19 3.18 -0.83
CA ASN A 65 9.05 3.44 -2.26
C ASN A 65 9.98 2.54 -3.08
N PRO A 66 9.43 1.66 -3.95
CA PRO A 66 10.24 0.73 -4.73
C PRO A 66 11.26 1.40 -5.66
N LYS A 67 11.04 2.67 -6.02
CA LYS A 67 11.99 3.46 -6.83
C LYS A 67 13.26 3.78 -6.05
N THR A 68 13.16 4.04 -4.75
CA THR A 68 14.29 4.35 -3.85
C THR A 68 15.13 3.09 -3.58
N GLY A 69 14.48 1.93 -3.51
CA GLY A 69 15.10 0.64 -3.18
C GLY A 69 15.98 -0.02 -4.26
N MET A 70 16.26 0.62 -5.40
CA MET A 70 17.25 0.11 -6.37
C MET A 70 18.70 0.35 -5.92
N ALA A 71 18.97 1.24 -4.96
CA ALA A 71 20.32 1.51 -4.48
C ALA A 71 20.85 0.50 -3.43
N SER A 72 19.98 -0.18 -2.68
CA SER A 72 20.41 -0.95 -1.49
C SER A 72 20.36 -2.48 -1.64
N ARG A 73 20.11 -3.01 -2.84
CA ARG A 73 20.09 -4.47 -3.10
C ARG A 73 21.34 -5.02 -3.82
N CYS A 74 22.32 -4.16 -4.10
CA CYS A 74 23.60 -4.56 -4.69
C CYS A 74 24.73 -4.46 -3.66
N MET A 75 24.56 -5.09 -2.49
CA MET A 75 25.65 -5.20 -1.50
C MET A 75 25.47 -6.38 -0.53
N LEU A 76 25.07 -7.55 -1.02
CA LEU A 76 25.27 -8.86 -0.38
C LEU A 76 25.42 -9.95 -1.45
#